data_AF-A0A2N6K234-F1
#
_entry.id   AF-A0A2N6K234-F1
#
_cell.length_a   1.000
_cell.length_b   1.000
_cell.length_c   1.000
_cell.angle_alpha   90.00
_cell.angle_beta   90.00
_cell.angle_gamma   90.00
#
_symmetry.space_group_name_H-M   'P 1'
#
loop_
_entity.id
_entity.type
_entity.pdbx_description
1 polymer ?
#
loop_
_entity_poly.entity_id
_entity_poly.type
_entity_poly.pdbx_seq_one_letter_code
_entity_poly.pdbx_strand_id
1 'polypeptide(L)'
;MTTEINTQDWQQAFIATNILAIGYNAWVGYLGGERGVVICSTNSPHLSIAGETFKVHFIPRQNLAAFLNAWLTAPDTVLLQRHFMNAHILEAVDKYNPQKDIVFLLEYGNQAGFFYLTNLPITPPQCYQTVCKQWAEFQPPHTLLTGAKTQ
;
A
#
# COMPACT_ATOMS: atom_id res chain seq x y z
N MET A 1 -9.41 -18.55 29.22
CA MET A 1 -9.63 -17.14 28.86
C MET A 1 -8.70 -16.83 27.70
N THR A 2 -9.15 -17.11 26.48
CA THR A 2 -8.46 -16.78 25.24
C THR A 2 -8.58 -15.27 25.04
N THR A 3 -7.45 -14.58 25.14
CA THR A 3 -7.33 -13.16 24.81
C THR A 3 -7.70 -12.99 23.34
N GLU A 4 -8.87 -12.43 23.10
CA GLU A 4 -9.21 -11.79 21.83
C GLU A 4 -8.12 -10.76 21.58
N ILE A 5 -7.16 -11.09 20.70
CA ILE A 5 -6.23 -10.10 20.17
C ILE A 5 -7.13 -9.10 19.47
N ASN A 6 -7.32 -7.94 20.10
CA ASN A 6 -8.13 -6.84 19.61
C ASN A 6 -7.75 -6.58 18.15
N THR A 7 -8.63 -6.95 17.23
CA THR A 7 -8.36 -6.95 15.79
C THR A 7 -7.98 -5.57 15.26
N GLN A 8 -8.32 -4.52 16.01
CA GLN A 8 -7.96 -3.14 15.70
C GLN A 8 -6.48 -2.83 16.01
N ASP A 9 -5.89 -3.48 17.02
CA ASP A 9 -4.53 -3.17 17.47
C ASP A 9 -3.47 -3.65 16.48
N TRP A 10 -3.67 -4.83 15.86
CA TRP A 10 -2.71 -5.36 14.89
C TRP A 10 -2.75 -4.61 13.56
N GLN A 11 -3.92 -4.16 13.10
CA GLN A 11 -4.05 -3.38 11.86
C GLN A 11 -3.38 -2.01 12.01
N GLN A 12 -3.56 -1.35 13.16
CA GLN A 12 -2.87 -0.11 13.47
C GLN A 12 -1.36 -0.30 13.57
N ALA A 13 -0.90 -1.39 14.19
CA ALA A 13 0.52 -1.75 14.23
C ALA A 13 1.08 -1.97 12.82
N PHE A 14 0.36 -2.70 11.96
CA PHE A 14 0.75 -2.89 10.56
C PHE A 14 0.90 -1.55 9.83
N ILE A 15 -0.07 -0.64 9.97
CA ILE A 15 -0.03 0.69 9.34
C ILE A 15 1.16 1.48 9.85
N ALA A 16 1.37 1.53 11.16
CA ALA A 16 2.47 2.27 11.77
C ALA A 16 3.84 1.76 11.30
N THR A 17 4.03 0.44 11.26
CA THR A 17 5.28 -0.19 10.81
C THR A 17 5.53 0.02 9.31
N ASN A 18 4.48 0.03 8.49
CA ASN A 18 4.60 0.01 7.04
C ASN A 18 4.25 1.34 6.35
N ILE A 19 4.08 2.43 7.11
CA ILE A 19 3.59 3.71 6.56
C ILE A 19 4.49 4.28 5.44
N LEU A 20 5.81 4.04 5.50
CA LEU A 20 6.74 4.42 4.45
C LEU A 20 6.44 3.68 3.14
N ALA A 21 6.27 2.36 3.21
CA ALA A 21 5.96 1.55 2.04
C ALA A 21 4.57 1.86 1.47
N ILE A 22 3.56 2.02 2.32
CA ILE A 22 2.20 2.38 1.91
C ILE A 22 2.20 3.75 1.24
N GLY A 23 2.80 4.76 1.86
CA GLY A 23 2.88 6.12 1.32
C GLY A 23 3.71 6.22 0.04
N TYR A 24 4.80 5.46 -0.06
CA TYR A 24 5.59 5.34 -1.29
C TYR A 24 4.73 4.83 -2.45
N ASN A 25 4.03 3.71 -2.26
CA ASN A 25 3.21 3.10 -3.31
C ASN A 25 1.99 3.97 -3.66
N ALA A 26 1.40 4.67 -2.68
CA ALA A 26 0.33 5.64 -2.93
C ALA A 26 0.80 6.78 -3.82
N TRP A 27 1.99 7.32 -3.53
CA TRP A 27 2.55 8.42 -4.32
C TRP A 27 2.98 7.97 -5.72
N VAL A 28 3.70 6.85 -5.84
CA VAL A 28 4.10 6.30 -7.14
C VAL A 28 2.88 6.01 -8.02
N GLY A 29 1.83 5.41 -7.45
CA GLY A 29 0.58 5.19 -8.15
C GLY A 29 -0.08 6.48 -8.64
N TYR A 30 -0.15 7.50 -7.77
CA TYR A 30 -0.69 8.81 -8.12
C TYR A 30 0.11 9.53 -9.22
N LEU A 31 1.44 9.41 -9.22
CA LEU A 31 2.29 9.93 -10.30
C LEU A 31 1.97 9.29 -11.67
N GLY A 32 1.30 8.14 -11.68
CA GLY A 32 0.78 7.48 -12.88
C GLY A 32 -0.40 8.19 -13.55
N GLY A 33 -0.98 9.22 -12.94
CA GLY A 33 -1.88 10.17 -13.62
C GLY A 33 -3.27 10.35 -13.02
N GLU A 34 -3.66 9.59 -12.00
CA GLU A 34 -4.95 9.78 -11.33
C GLU A 34 -4.94 9.34 -9.87
N ARG A 35 -5.99 9.74 -9.14
CA ARG A 35 -6.27 9.26 -7.79
C ARG A 35 -6.56 7.76 -7.82
N GLY A 36 -6.36 7.09 -6.69
CA GLY A 36 -6.60 5.65 -6.61
C GLY A 36 -6.48 5.14 -5.19
N VAL A 37 -6.44 3.81 -5.07
CA VAL A 37 -6.37 3.10 -3.80
C VAL A 37 -5.17 2.19 -3.80
N VAL A 38 -4.42 2.17 -2.70
CA VAL A 38 -3.39 1.16 -2.48
C VAL A 38 -4.06 -0.09 -1.91
N ILE A 39 -3.73 -1.26 -2.46
CA ILE A 39 -4.15 -2.56 -1.94
C ILE A 39 -2.93 -3.21 -1.31
N CYS A 40 -3.02 -3.51 -0.02
CA CYS A 40 -2.01 -4.27 0.72
C CYS A 40 -2.59 -5.64 1.05
N SER A 41 -1.87 -6.72 0.74
CA SER A 41 -2.32 -8.09 1.03
C SER A 41 -1.33 -8.82 1.91
N THR A 42 -1.80 -9.28 3.07
CA THR A 42 -1.05 -10.13 3.99
C THR A 42 -1.32 -11.62 3.79
N ASN A 43 -2.10 -12.00 2.78
CA ASN A 43 -2.51 -13.38 2.51
C ASN A 43 -1.42 -14.27 1.91
N SER A 44 -0.35 -13.68 1.38
CA SER A 44 0.76 -14.42 0.79
C SER A 44 2.05 -13.69 1.08
N PRO A 45 2.47 -13.66 2.36
CA PRO A 45 3.67 -12.95 2.73
C PRO A 45 4.89 -13.67 2.16
N HIS A 46 5.84 -12.89 1.63
CA HIS A 46 7.14 -13.43 1.25
C HIS A 46 8.15 -13.16 2.36
N LEU A 47 8.68 -14.23 2.96
CA LEU A 47 9.79 -14.15 3.91
C LEU A 47 11.08 -13.88 3.15
N SER A 48 11.74 -12.78 3.49
CA SER A 48 13.05 -12.39 2.98
C SER A 48 14.05 -12.26 4.12
N ILE A 49 15.32 -12.06 3.78
CA ILE A 49 16.39 -11.79 4.76
C ILE A 49 16.08 -10.51 5.57
N ALA A 50 15.28 -9.59 5.00
CA ALA A 50 14.83 -8.37 5.65
C ALA A 50 13.52 -8.54 6.46
N GLY A 51 13.02 -9.77 6.59
CA GLY A 51 11.75 -10.08 7.25
C GLY A 51 10.59 -10.34 6.29
N GLU A 52 9.38 -10.28 6.83
CA GLU A 52 8.12 -10.53 6.11
C GLU A 52 7.77 -9.36 5.19
N THR A 53 7.42 -9.66 3.95
CA THR A 53 6.98 -8.67 2.95
C THR A 53 5.55 -8.96 2.52
N PHE A 54 4.79 -7.91 2.22
CA PHE A 54 3.39 -7.98 1.78
C PHE A 54 3.28 -7.55 0.33
N LYS A 55 2.25 -8.05 -0.36
CA LYS A 55 1.96 -7.63 -1.73
C LYS A 55 1.29 -6.26 -1.71
N VAL A 56 1.72 -5.38 -2.60
CA VAL A 56 1.17 -4.04 -2.74
C VAL A 56 0.88 -3.72 -4.20
N HIS A 57 -0.32 -3.19 -4.45
CA HIS A 57 -0.76 -2.77 -5.78
C HIS A 57 -1.49 -1.44 -5.70
N PHE A 58 -1.42 -0.62 -6.73
CA PHE A 58 -2.22 0.60 -6.83
C PHE A 58 -3.31 0.40 -7.87
N ILE A 59 -4.55 0.66 -7.48
CA ILE A 59 -5.71 0.61 -8.37
C ILE A 59 -6.15 2.03 -8.68
N PRO A 60 -6.00 2.51 -9.93
CA PRO A 60 -6.46 3.83 -10.32
C PRO A 60 -7.99 3.95 -10.24
N ARG A 61 -8.48 5.17 -10.03
CA ARG A 61 -9.90 5.47 -9.83
C ARG A 61 -10.78 5.00 -10.98
N GLN A 62 -10.31 5.07 -12.23
CA GLN A 62 -11.04 4.58 -13.40
C GLN A 62 -11.31 3.05 -13.36
N ASN A 63 -10.40 2.27 -12.76
CA ASN A 63 -10.50 0.81 -12.67
C ASN A 63 -11.11 0.34 -11.36
N LEU A 64 -11.20 1.22 -10.36
CA LEU A 64 -11.58 0.88 -9.00
C LEU A 64 -12.98 0.27 -8.89
N ALA A 65 -13.96 0.81 -9.62
CA ALA A 65 -15.33 0.28 -9.57
C ALA A 65 -15.39 -1.18 -10.10
N ALA A 66 -14.70 -1.46 -11.20
CA ALA A 66 -14.62 -2.80 -11.76
C ALA A 66 -13.88 -3.76 -10.81
N PHE A 67 -12.77 -3.29 -10.22
CA PHE A 67 -12.03 -4.05 -9.21
C PHE A 67 -12.90 -4.41 -8.00
N LEU A 68 -13.57 -3.44 -7.38
CA LEU A 68 -14.43 -3.67 -6.22
C LEU A 68 -15.58 -4.61 -6.53
N ASN A 69 -16.19 -4.49 -7.72
CA ASN A 69 -17.25 -5.40 -8.15
C ASN A 69 -16.73 -6.84 -8.31
N ALA A 70 -15.59 -7.03 -8.97
CA ALA A 70 -14.97 -8.35 -9.12
C ALA A 70 -14.61 -8.96 -7.75
N TRP A 71 -14.12 -8.13 -6.83
CA TRP A 71 -13.73 -8.55 -5.49
C TRP A 71 -14.91 -8.99 -4.62
N LEU A 72 -16.10 -8.38 -4.79
CA LEU A 72 -17.34 -8.82 -4.14
C LEU A 72 -17.91 -10.13 -4.72
N THR A 73 -17.57 -10.46 -5.97
CA THR A 73 -18.04 -11.69 -6.62
C THR A 73 -17.15 -12.90 -6.35
N ALA A 74 -15.96 -12.71 -5.76
CA ALA A 74 -15.09 -13.82 -5.42
C ALA A 74 -15.70 -14.64 -4.25
N PRO A 75 -15.84 -15.97 -4.40
CA PRO A 75 -16.61 -16.82 -3.50
C PRO A 75 -16.04 -16.90 -2.07
N ASP A 76 -14.77 -16.52 -1.89
CA ASP A 76 -14.06 -16.60 -0.62
C ASP A 76 -13.89 -15.24 0.08
N THR A 77 -14.16 -14.10 -0.56
CA THR A 77 -14.03 -12.75 0.04
C THR A 77 -15.30 -12.34 0.77
N VAL A 78 -15.52 -12.98 1.91
CA VAL A 78 -16.67 -12.79 2.77
C VAL A 78 -16.52 -11.49 3.59
N LEU A 79 -17.40 -10.54 3.26
CA LEU A 79 -17.82 -9.37 4.07
C LEU A 79 -16.88 -8.15 4.09
N LEU A 80 -16.76 -7.45 2.96
CA LEU A 80 -17.03 -6.01 3.04
C LEU A 80 -18.52 -5.89 3.41
N GLN A 81 -18.84 -5.74 4.70
CA GLN A 81 -20.23 -5.59 5.12
C GLN A 81 -20.91 -4.46 4.33
N ARG A 82 -21.84 -4.86 3.45
CA ARG A 82 -22.86 -4.07 2.75
C ARG A 82 -22.37 -3.32 1.51
N HIS A 83 -23.17 -3.41 0.45
CA HIS A 83 -23.16 -2.58 -0.77
C HIS A 83 -22.96 -1.05 -0.56
N PHE A 84 -23.10 -0.55 0.67
CA PHE A 84 -22.79 0.82 1.06
C PHE A 84 -21.29 1.15 1.06
N MET A 85 -20.40 0.16 1.12
CA MET A 85 -18.96 0.40 1.22
C MET A 85 -18.34 0.81 -0.12
N ASN A 86 -18.80 0.29 -1.26
CA ASN A 86 -18.22 0.64 -2.57
C ASN A 86 -18.43 2.12 -2.91
N ALA A 87 -19.65 2.64 -2.72
CA ALA A 87 -19.93 4.05 -2.96
C ALA A 87 -19.09 4.97 -2.06
N HIS A 88 -18.93 4.59 -0.79
CA HIS A 88 -18.09 5.33 0.16
C HIS A 88 -16.60 5.29 -0.22
N ILE A 89 -16.09 4.13 -0.64
CA ILE A 89 -14.70 3.99 -1.11
C ILE A 89 -14.48 4.86 -2.36
N LEU A 90 -15.38 4.79 -3.35
CA LEU A 90 -15.30 5.60 -4.57
C LEU A 90 -15.33 7.09 -4.25
N GLU A 91 -16.23 7.52 -3.37
CA GLU A 91 -16.34 8.90 -2.91
C GLU A 91 -15.07 9.37 -2.16
N ALA A 92 -14.52 8.54 -1.29
CA ALA A 92 -13.28 8.85 -0.58
C ALA A 92 -12.12 9.06 -1.56
N VAL A 93 -12.02 8.21 -2.58
CA VAL A 93 -10.99 8.32 -3.63
C VAL A 93 -11.20 9.56 -4.49
N ASP A 94 -12.46 9.93 -4.75
CA ASP A 94 -12.80 11.15 -5.48
C ASP A 94 -12.45 12.41 -4.71
N LYS A 95 -12.32 12.34 -3.37
CA LYS A 95 -12.18 13.53 -2.51
C LYS A 95 -10.82 13.69 -1.83
N TYR A 96 -10.11 12.62 -1.50
CA TYR A 96 -8.86 12.73 -0.73
C TYR A 96 -7.79 13.57 -1.44
N ASN A 97 -6.85 14.12 -0.67
CA ASN A 97 -5.71 14.84 -1.20
C ASN A 97 -4.47 13.92 -1.28
N PRO A 98 -4.01 13.49 -2.47
CA PRO A 98 -2.87 12.57 -2.61
C PRO A 98 -1.54 13.13 -2.07
N GLN A 99 -1.45 14.44 -1.85
CA GLN A 99 -0.26 15.06 -1.25
C GLN A 99 -0.22 14.95 0.28
N LYS A 100 -1.34 14.62 0.93
CA LYS A 100 -1.49 14.65 2.40
C LYS A 100 -2.10 13.37 2.99
N ASP A 101 -2.94 12.71 2.21
CA ASP A 101 -3.79 11.63 2.65
C ASP A 101 -3.45 10.34 1.90
N ILE A 102 -3.78 9.20 2.51
CA ILE A 102 -3.71 7.89 1.88
C ILE A 102 -5.07 7.21 2.02
N VAL A 103 -5.57 6.69 0.91
CA VAL A 103 -6.70 5.76 0.89
C VAL A 103 -6.16 4.38 0.51
N PHE A 104 -6.38 3.38 1.36
CA PHE A 104 -5.90 2.03 1.10
C PHE A 104 -6.84 0.94 1.64
N LEU A 105 -6.72 -0.26 1.08
CA LEU A 105 -7.40 -1.47 1.49
C LEU A 105 -6.36 -2.46 2.00
N LEU A 106 -6.62 -3.04 3.18
CA LEU A 106 -5.82 -4.10 3.76
C LEU A 106 -6.58 -5.42 3.65
N GLU A 107 -6.10 -6.33 2.81
CA GLU A 107 -6.62 -7.68 2.66
C GLU A 107 -5.91 -8.63 3.63
N TYR A 108 -6.71 -9.38 4.41
CA TYR A 108 -6.24 -10.35 5.39
C TYR A 108 -7.25 -11.50 5.57
N GLY A 109 -6.79 -12.73 5.45
CA GLY A 109 -7.64 -13.90 5.25
C GLY A 109 -8.68 -13.66 4.16
N ASN A 110 -9.94 -13.82 4.54
CA ASN A 110 -11.09 -13.65 3.66
C ASN A 110 -11.75 -12.26 3.81
N GLN A 111 -11.08 -11.33 4.49
CA GLN A 111 -11.61 -10.01 4.84
C GLN A 111 -10.76 -8.89 4.26
N ALA A 112 -11.35 -7.70 4.22
CA ALA A 112 -10.62 -6.49 3.93
C ALA A 112 -11.05 -5.31 4.80
N GLY A 113 -10.07 -4.57 5.29
CA GLY A 113 -10.27 -3.29 5.97
C GLY A 113 -10.06 -2.13 5.02
N PHE A 114 -10.99 -1.17 5.02
CA PHE A 114 -10.83 0.11 4.34
C PHE A 114 -10.30 1.17 5.30
N PHE A 115 -9.27 1.90 4.87
CA PHE A 115 -8.63 2.92 5.66
C PHE A 115 -8.49 4.22 4.87
N TYR A 116 -8.98 5.30 5.48
CA TYR A 116 -8.67 6.66 5.08
C TYR A 116 -7.73 7.24 6.14
N LEU A 117 -6.45 7.38 5.80
CA LEU A 117 -5.44 7.97 6.65
C LEU A 117 -5.28 9.47 6.35
N THR A 118 -5.59 10.29 7.34
CA THR A 118 -5.40 11.76 7.33
C THR A 118 -4.42 12.18 8.42
N ASN A 119 -3.90 13.41 8.36
CA ASN A 119 -2.99 13.97 9.37
C ASN A 119 -1.77 13.06 9.61
N LEU A 120 -1.22 12.53 8.51
CA LEU A 120 -0.11 11.60 8.55
C LEU A 120 1.16 12.25 9.14
N PRO A 121 1.95 11.51 9.95
CA PRO A 121 3.24 12.01 10.44
C PRO A 121 4.26 12.20 9.31
N ILE A 122 4.07 11.48 8.19
CA ILE A 122 4.86 11.60 6.97
C ILE A 122 3.92 11.50 5.76
N THR A 123 3.97 12.47 4.85
CA THR A 123 3.06 12.53 3.70
C THR A 123 3.51 11.60 2.56
N PRO A 124 2.63 11.24 1.61
CA PRO A 124 3.01 10.37 0.50
C PRO A 124 4.23 10.87 -0.31
N PRO A 125 4.33 12.16 -0.69
CA PRO A 125 5.54 12.69 -1.34
C PRO A 125 6.81 12.52 -0.48
N GLN A 126 6.71 12.69 0.84
CA GLN A 126 7.84 12.53 1.75
C GLN A 126 8.24 11.06 1.89
N CYS A 127 7.29 10.12 1.96
CA CYS A 127 7.58 8.69 1.90
C CYS A 127 8.36 8.35 0.63
N TYR A 128 7.92 8.86 -0.53
CA TYR A 128 8.63 8.68 -1.80
C TYR A 128 10.07 9.18 -1.74
N GLN A 129 10.27 10.43 -1.29
CA GLN A 129 11.60 11.01 -1.18
C GLN A 129 12.50 10.23 -0.22
N THR A 130 11.99 9.78 0.91
CA THR A 130 12.74 9.00 1.90
C THR A 130 13.20 7.66 1.31
N VAL A 131 12.30 6.92 0.67
CA VAL A 131 12.64 5.64 0.04
C VAL A 131 13.64 5.85 -1.11
N CYS A 132 13.45 6.86 -1.96
CA CYS A 132 14.39 7.15 -3.05
C CYS A 132 15.78 7.53 -2.54
N LYS A 133 15.89 8.30 -1.44
CA LYS A 133 17.16 8.64 -0.82
C LYS A 133 17.86 7.41 -0.26
N GLN A 134 17.14 6.59 0.51
CA GLN A 134 17.69 5.37 1.08
C GLN A 134 18.09 4.36 0.00
N TRP A 135 17.30 4.21 -1.07
CA TRP A 135 17.64 3.33 -2.19
C TRP A 135 18.98 3.71 -2.84
N ALA A 136 19.31 5.00 -2.92
CA ALA A 136 20.59 5.45 -3.44
C ALA A 136 21.78 4.96 -2.59
N GLU A 137 21.59 4.74 -1.29
CA GLU A 137 22.62 4.22 -0.37
C GLU A 137 22.89 2.72 -0.58
N PHE A 138 21.89 1.98 -1.10
CA PHE A 138 21.98 0.54 -1.35
C PHE A 138 22.32 0.19 -2.80
N GLN A 139 22.56 1.18 -3.67
CA GLN A 139 23.10 0.95 -5.01
C GLN A 139 24.53 0.40 -4.86
N PRO A 140 24.85 -0.77 -5.43
CA PRO A 140 26.22 -1.26 -5.42
C PRO A 140 27.10 -0.21 -6.11
N PRO A 141 28.28 0.14 -5.55
CA PRO A 141 29.17 1.09 -6.18
C PRO A 141 29.46 0.59 -7.60
N HIS A 142 29.15 1.43 -8.60
CA HIS A 142 29.47 1.14 -9.99
C HIS A 142 30.93 0.72 -10.07
N THR A 143 31.18 -0.55 -10.36
CA THR A 143 32.53 -1.08 -10.49
C THR A 143 33.11 -0.43 -11.74
N LEU A 144 33.91 0.63 -11.55
CA LEU A 144 34.72 1.21 -12.60
C LEU A 144 35.72 0.13 -13.04
N LEU A 145 35.36 -0.64 -14.06
CA LEU A 145 36.30 -1.45 -14.82
C LEU A 145 37.13 -0.51 -15.69
N THR A 146 38.06 0.22 -15.07
CA THR A 146 39.22 0.77 -15.76
C THR A 146 40.20 -0.37 -16.00
N GLY A 147 39.89 -1.19 -17.01
CA GLY A 147 40.85 -2.11 -17.61
C GLY A 147 41.92 -1.30 -18.34
N ALA A 148 43.12 -1.30 -17.78
CA ALA A 148 44.32 -0.65 -18.28
C ALA A 148 44.59 -0.98 -19.76
N LYS A 149 44.92 0.05 -20.54
CA LYS A 149 45.60 -0.12 -21.83
C LYS A 149 46.95 -0.79 -21.56
N THR A 150 47.14 -2.01 -22.04
CA THR A 150 48.46 -2.64 -22.11
C THR A 150 49.07 -2.33 -23.48
N GLN A 151 50.31 -1.86 -23.41
CA GLN A 151 51.21 -1.48 -24.48
C GLN A 151 51.84 -2.70 -25.15
#